data_AF-A0A7S4NDH3-F1
#
_entry.id   AF-A0A7S4NDH3-F1
#
_cell.length_a   1.000
_cell.length_b   1.000
_cell.length_c   1.000
_cell.angle_alpha   90.00
_cell.angle_beta   90.00
_cell.angle_gamma   90.00
#
_symmetry.space_group_name_H-M   'P 1'
#
loop_
_entity.id
_entity.type
_entity.pdbx_description
1 polymer ?
#
loop_
_entity_poly.entity_id
_entity_poly.type
_entity_poly.pdbx_seq_one_letter_code
_entity_poly.pdbx_strand_id
1 'polypeptide(L)'
;GEGTGPAITHLAQINPTFWLILGVGIARAELDRAEIGWVEPENVPVDKPGLLRDDYIPGNIGFDPLGLKPEDPEEFFEMQTKELQNGRLAMLAASAFLAQ
;
A
#
# COMPACT_ATOMS: atom_id res chain seq x y z
N GLY A 1 -9.79 22.01 -17.56
CA GLY A 1 -10.14 22.80 -16.37
C GLY A 1 -8.87 22.93 -15.60
N GLU A 2 -8.19 24.06 -15.74
CA GLU A 2 -6.92 24.32 -15.06
C GLU A 2 -7.21 24.48 -13.57
N GLY A 3 -6.52 23.69 -12.74
CA GLY A 3 -6.64 23.76 -11.30
C GLY A 3 -6.07 25.08 -10.81
N THR A 4 -6.96 26.06 -10.60
CA THR A 4 -6.57 27.36 -10.06
C THR A 4 -6.84 27.34 -8.55
N GLY A 5 -5.79 27.31 -7.74
CA GLY A 5 -5.88 27.40 -6.29
C GLY A 5 -4.79 26.59 -5.56
N PRO A 6 -4.81 26.56 -4.22
CA PRO A 6 -3.93 25.72 -3.43
C PRO A 6 -4.17 24.23 -3.72
N ALA A 7 -3.12 23.41 -3.69
CA ALA A 7 -3.16 21.99 -4.08
C ALA A 7 -4.26 21.16 -3.38
N ILE A 8 -4.61 21.50 -2.14
CA ILE A 8 -5.69 20.85 -1.39
C ILE A 8 -7.06 20.98 -2.05
N THR A 9 -7.30 22.10 -2.76
CA THR A 9 -8.59 22.36 -3.43
C THR A 9 -8.77 21.57 -4.72
N HIS A 10 -7.68 21.04 -5.29
CA HIS A 10 -7.74 20.29 -6.54
C HIS A 10 -8.47 18.96 -6.37
N LEU A 11 -8.40 18.31 -5.19
CA LEU A 11 -9.09 17.04 -4.95
C LEU A 11 -10.61 17.17 -5.03
N ALA A 12 -11.17 18.30 -4.59
CA ALA A 12 -12.60 18.58 -4.65
C ALA A 12 -13.11 18.94 -6.05
N GLN A 13 -12.21 19.32 -6.97
CA GLN A 13 -12.53 19.71 -8.35
C GLN A 13 -12.65 18.50 -9.28
N ILE A 14 -12.28 17.30 -8.82
CA ILE A 14 -12.28 16.09 -9.62
C ILE A 14 -13.72 15.56 -9.76
N ASN A 15 -14.05 15.06 -10.96
CA ASN A 15 -15.35 14.43 -11.24
C ASN A 15 -15.63 13.26 -10.26
N PRO A 16 -16.83 13.18 -9.65
CA PRO A 16 -17.20 12.07 -8.75
C PRO A 16 -16.97 10.66 -9.32
N THR A 17 -17.08 10.46 -10.63
CA THR A 17 -16.83 9.17 -11.29
C THR A 17 -15.38 8.70 -11.11
N PHE A 18 -14.41 9.61 -11.06
CA PHE A 18 -13.02 9.26 -10.79
C PHE A 18 -12.88 8.57 -9.43
N TRP A 19 -13.51 9.10 -8.39
CA TRP A 19 -13.46 8.54 -7.04
C TRP A 19 -14.09 7.16 -6.95
N LEU A 20 -15.16 6.91 -7.72
CA LEU A 20 -15.75 5.57 -7.83
C LEU A 20 -14.78 4.58 -8.47
N ILE A 21 -14.16 4.94 -9.59
CA ILE A 21 -13.19 4.08 -10.28
C ILE A 21 -11.96 3.82 -9.39
N LEU A 22 -11.44 4.88 -8.77
CA LEU A 22 -10.31 4.79 -7.84
C LEU A 22 -10.65 3.89 -6.65
N GLY A 23 -11.84 4.06 -6.06
CA GLY A 23 -12.31 3.24 -4.95
C GLY A 23 -12.42 1.76 -5.31
N VAL A 24 -12.94 1.45 -6.51
CA VAL A 24 -12.97 0.06 -7.02
C VAL A 24 -11.56 -0.48 -7.24
N GLY A 25 -10.65 0.32 -7.79
CA GLY A 25 -9.25 -0.07 -7.98
C GLY A 25 -8.53 -0.38 -6.66
N ILE A 26 -8.68 0.50 -5.67
CA ILE A 26 -8.14 0.30 -4.32
C ILE A 26 -8.76 -0.95 -3.69
N ALA A 27 -10.08 -1.12 -3.78
CA ALA A 27 -10.75 -2.30 -3.23
C ALA A 27 -10.22 -3.59 -3.86
N ARG A 28 -10.03 -3.63 -5.18
CA ARG A 28 -9.46 -4.81 -5.86
C ARG A 28 -8.04 -5.10 -5.37
N ALA A 29 -7.19 -4.08 -5.29
CA ALA A 29 -5.81 -4.23 -4.84
C ALA A 29 -5.72 -4.69 -3.37
N GLU A 30 -6.58 -4.17 -2.49
CA GLU A 30 -6.65 -4.61 -1.09
C GLU A 30 -7.16 -6.04 -0.96
N LEU A 31 -8.11 -6.46 -1.81
CA LEU A 31 -8.56 -7.85 -1.86
C LEU A 31 -7.43 -8.80 -2.29
N ASP A 32 -6.70 -8.46 -3.36
CA ASP A 32 -5.54 -9.24 -3.79
C ASP A 32 -4.48 -9.35 -2.68
N ARG A 33 -4.15 -8.21 -2.05
CA ARG A 33 -3.21 -8.21 -0.91
C ARG A 33 -3.72 -9.08 0.24
N ALA A 34 -5.02 -9.02 0.55
CA ALA A 34 -5.61 -9.81 1.63
C ALA A 34 -5.58 -11.31 1.31
N GLU A 35 -5.95 -11.68 0.09
CA GLU A 35 -5.93 -13.06 -0.40
C GLU A 35 -4.52 -13.63 -0.48
N ILE A 36 -3.48 -12.82 -0.73
CA ILE A 36 -2.09 -13.29 -0.76
C ILE A 36 -1.54 -13.47 0.66
N GLY A 37 -1.80 -12.52 1.55
CA GLY A 37 -1.14 -12.46 2.86
C GLY A 37 -1.81 -13.23 3.99
N TRP A 38 -3.13 -13.38 3.96
CA TRP A 38 -3.89 -13.88 5.12
C TRP A 38 -4.39 -15.31 4.92
N VAL A 39 -4.39 -16.07 6.01
CA VAL A 39 -5.08 -17.36 6.06
C VAL A 39 -6.59 -17.10 6.10
N GLU A 40 -7.33 -17.96 5.41
CA GLU A 40 -8.79 -17.88 5.34
C GLU A 40 -9.41 -17.96 6.75
N PRO A 41 -10.48 -17.20 7.03
CA PRO A 41 -11.12 -17.18 8.36
C PRO A 41 -11.62 -18.55 8.85
N GLU A 42 -11.90 -19.49 7.94
CA GLU A 42 -12.29 -20.86 8.27
C GLU A 42 -11.13 -21.69 8.83
N ASN A 43 -9.91 -21.39 8.39
CA ASN A 43 -8.70 -22.17 8.69
C ASN A 43 -7.86 -21.57 9.83
N VAL A 44 -8.26 -20.43 10.40
CA VAL A 44 -7.58 -19.83 11.55
C VAL A 44 -8.16 -20.37 12.88
N PRO A 45 -7.31 -20.75 13.85
CA PRO A 45 -7.76 -21.04 15.20
C PRO A 45 -8.51 -19.83 15.79
N VAL A 46 -9.59 -20.08 16.51
CA VAL A 46 -10.44 -19.02 17.12
C VAL A 46 -9.63 -18.07 18.03
N ASP A 47 -8.55 -18.58 18.63
CA ASP A 47 -7.68 -17.82 19.53
C ASP A 47 -6.68 -16.90 18.79
N LYS A 48 -6.56 -17.01 17.46
CA LYS A 48 -5.61 -16.25 16.64
C LYS A 48 -6.27 -15.69 15.36
N PRO A 49 -7.27 -14.80 15.50
CA PRO A 49 -7.86 -14.13 14.36
C PRO A 49 -6.80 -13.28 13.64
N GLY A 50 -6.76 -13.39 12.31
CA GLY A 50 -5.80 -12.64 11.51
C GLY A 50 -4.40 -13.27 11.48
N LEU A 51 -4.33 -14.56 11.18
CA LEU A 51 -3.04 -15.22 10.95
C LEU A 51 -2.56 -14.94 9.52
N LEU A 52 -1.31 -14.49 9.37
CA LEU A 52 -0.64 -14.43 8.07
C LEU A 52 -0.21 -15.84 7.64
N ARG A 53 -0.10 -16.09 6.34
CA ARG A 53 0.44 -17.35 5.84
C ARG A 53 1.92 -17.50 6.20
N ASP A 54 2.36 -18.72 6.49
CA ASP A 54 3.74 -18.99 6.93
C ASP A 54 4.81 -18.65 5.88
N ASP A 55 4.45 -18.71 4.59
CA ASP A 55 5.30 -18.41 3.45
C ASP A 55 5.22 -16.93 3.00
N TYR A 56 4.36 -16.13 3.63
CA TYR A 56 4.16 -14.73 3.25
C TYR A 56 5.13 -13.80 3.97
N ILE A 57 5.90 -13.04 3.19
CA ILE A 57 6.74 -11.95 3.71
C ILE A 57 5.93 -10.65 3.65
N PRO A 58 5.73 -9.93 4.77
CA PRO A 58 5.00 -8.67 4.77
C PRO A 58 5.56 -7.66 3.76
N GLY A 59 4.68 -7.09 2.93
CA GLY A 59 5.04 -6.14 1.87
C GLY A 59 5.36 -6.80 0.53
N ASN A 60 5.53 -8.13 0.48
CA ASN A 60 5.78 -8.85 -0.76
C ASN A 60 4.50 -9.43 -1.35
N ILE A 61 3.81 -8.64 -2.19
CA ILE A 61 2.61 -9.07 -2.93
C ILE A 61 2.90 -9.52 -4.37
N GLY A 62 4.18 -9.69 -4.72
CA GLY A 62 4.58 -10.03 -6.10
C GLY A 62 4.48 -8.88 -7.11
N PHE A 63 4.33 -7.63 -6.64
CA PHE A 63 4.32 -6.45 -7.51
C PHE A 63 5.74 -6.01 -7.84
N ASP A 64 6.27 -6.50 -8.96
CA ASP A 64 7.54 -6.04 -9.55
C ASP A 64 7.45 -5.98 -11.09
N PRO A 65 6.72 -5.00 -11.65
CA PRO A 65 6.55 -4.89 -13.10
C PRO A 65 7.84 -4.50 -13.85
N LEU A 66 8.86 -4.00 -13.14
CA LEU A 66 10.11 -3.52 -13.73
C LEU A 66 11.30 -4.45 -13.45
N GLY A 67 11.10 -5.54 -12.70
CA GLY A 67 12.16 -6.50 -12.38
C GLY A 67 13.29 -5.89 -11.54
N LEU A 68 12.98 -4.90 -10.70
CA LEU A 68 14.00 -4.17 -9.92
C LEU A 68 14.37 -4.89 -8.63
N LYS A 69 13.73 -6.02 -8.31
CA LYS A 69 14.03 -6.82 -7.13
C LYS A 69 15.38 -7.54 -7.27
N PRO A 70 16.37 -7.29 -6.39
CA PRO A 70 17.60 -8.05 -6.29
C PRO A 70 17.34 -9.52 -6.00
N GLU A 71 18.17 -10.39 -6.57
CA GLU A 71 18.14 -11.82 -6.31
C GLU A 71 18.85 -12.20 -5.00
N ASP A 72 19.78 -11.35 -4.52
CA ASP A 72 20.52 -11.56 -3.29
C ASP A 72 19.69 -11.19 -2.03
N PRO A 73 19.52 -12.11 -1.07
CA PRO A 73 18.74 -11.84 0.15
C PRO A 73 19.26 -10.67 1.00
N GLU A 74 20.57 -10.41 1.04
CA GLU A 74 21.15 -9.32 1.83
C GLU A 74 20.85 -7.95 1.20
N GLU A 75 21.05 -7.82 -0.12
CA GLU A 75 20.69 -6.62 -0.87
C GLU A 75 19.17 -6.35 -0.81
N PHE A 76 18.34 -7.40 -0.89
CA PHE A 76 16.89 -7.27 -0.74
C PHE A 76 16.49 -6.71 0.63
N PHE A 77 17.12 -7.19 1.71
CA PHE A 77 16.86 -6.70 3.06
C PHE A 77 17.31 -5.24 3.25
N GLU A 78 18.43 -4.85 2.63
CA GLU A 78 18.88 -3.46 2.63
C GLU A 78 17.86 -2.54 1.95
N MET A 79 17.31 -2.95 0.80
CA MET A 79 16.27 -2.19 0.11
C MET A 79 14.97 -2.09 0.92
N GLN A 80 14.51 -3.19 1.55
CA GLN A 80 13.34 -3.14 2.44
C GLN A 80 13.54 -2.15 3.58
N THR A 81 14.76 -2.09 4.13
CA THR A 81 15.10 -1.13 5.19
C THR A 81 15.04 0.31 4.67
N LYS A 82 15.55 0.56 3.46
CA LYS A 82 15.45 1.87 2.78
C LYS A 82 13.99 2.25 2.53
N GLU A 83 13.16 1.33 2.07
CA GLU A 83 11.72 1.56 1.86
C GLU A 83 11.02 1.97 3.17
N LEU A 84 11.26 1.24 4.27
CA LEU A 84 10.68 1.54 5.58
C LEU A 84 11.11 2.91 6.13
N GLN A 85 12.38 3.28 5.97
CA GLN A 85 12.88 4.58 6.43
C GLN A 85 12.27 5.73 5.64
N ASN A 86 12.19 5.61 4.31
CA ASN A 86 11.55 6.61 3.46
C ASN A 86 10.04 6.69 3.71
N GLY A 87 9.35 5.57 3.90
CA GLY A 87 7.93 5.53 4.24
C GLY A 87 7.61 6.25 5.56
N ARG A 88 8.43 6.04 6.60
CA ARG A 88 8.29 6.77 7.88
C ARG A 88 8.44 8.28 7.69
N LEU A 89 9.45 8.71 6.93
CA LEU A 89 9.66 10.12 6.63
C LEU A 89 8.49 10.70 5.82
N ALA A 90 8.00 9.97 4.82
CA ALA A 90 6.89 10.39 3.98
C ALA A 90 5.57 10.54 4.76
N MET A 91 5.25 9.62 5.68
CA MET A 91 4.06 9.73 6.55
C MET A 91 4.11 10.99 7.41
N LEU A 92 5.28 11.30 8.00
CA LEU A 92 5.45 12.53 8.78
C LEU A 92 5.35 13.78 7.89
N ALA A 93 6.02 13.81 6.74
CA ALA A 93 5.95 14.93 5.81
C ALA A 93 4.53 15.18 5.29
N ALA A 94 3.79 14.13 4.94
CA ALA A 94 2.40 14.24 4.50
C ALA A 94 1.51 14.81 5.61
N SER A 95 1.65 14.34 6.85
CA SER A 95 0.89 14.89 7.98
C SER A 95 1.19 16.38 8.22
N ALA A 96 2.45 16.81 8.06
CA ALA A 96 2.84 18.21 8.19
C ALA A 96 2.24 19.08 7.08
N PHE A 97 2.25 18.61 5.82
CA PHE A 97 1.60 19.32 4.71
C PHE A 97 0.08 19.42 4.87
N LEU A 98 -0.57 18.44 5.51
CA LEU A 98 -2.00 18.47 5.78
C LEU A 98 -2.38 19.42 6.92
N ALA A 99 -1.46 19.68 7.86
CA ALA A 99 -1.71 20.52 9.04
C ALA A 99 -1.41 22.01 8.84
N GLN A 100 -0.63 22.36 7.81
CA GLN A 100 -0.28 23.74 7.45
C GLN A 100 -1.42 24.44 6.71
#